data_AF-A0A5B8BUQ9-F1
#
_entry.id   AF-A0A5B8BUQ9-F1
#
_cell.length_a   1.000
_cell.length_b   1.000
_cell.length_c   1.000
_cell.angle_alpha   90.00
_cell.angle_beta   90.00
_cell.angle_gamma   90.00
#
_symmetry.space_group_name_H-M   'P 1'
#
loop_
_entity.id
_entity.type
_entity.pdbx_description
1 polymer ?
#
loop_
_entity_poly.entity_id
_entity_poly.type
_entity_poly.pdbx_seq_one_letter_code
_entity_poly.pdbx_strand_id
1 'polypeptide(L)'
;MRRRPDFDDPDLPLSELFNAWPEMATVFLERRMLCPGCPIAPFHAIPDACLEYDLDEDAFRAELEARAGPGFRTGRRSAPRGRADR
;
A
#
# COMPACT_ATOMS: atom_id res chain seq x y z
N MET A 1 21.20 5.73 -1.75
CA MET A 1 20.00 5.48 -2.57
C MET A 1 19.07 4.57 -1.79
N ARG A 2 17.89 5.03 -1.36
CA ARG A 2 16.91 4.17 -0.67
C ARG A 2 16.33 3.19 -1.70
N ARG A 3 16.38 1.89 -1.40
CA ARG A 3 15.70 0.86 -2.20
C ARG A 3 14.20 1.01 -2.00
N ARG A 4 13.40 0.89 -3.07
CA ARG A 4 11.94 0.83 -2.95
C ARG A 4 11.51 -0.39 -2.12
N PRO A 5 10.45 -0.28 -1.30
CA PRO A 5 9.89 -1.42 -0.58
C PRO A 5 9.28 -2.44 -1.55
N ASP A 6 8.97 -3.63 -1.04
CA ASP A 6 8.23 -4.64 -1.79
C ASP A 6 6.73 -4.29 -1.74
N PHE A 7 6.11 -4.07 -2.90
CA PHE A 7 4.68 -3.74 -2.99
C PHE A 7 3.78 -4.91 -2.57
N ASP A 8 4.25 -6.13 -2.77
CA ASP A 8 3.50 -7.35 -2.44
C ASP A 8 3.66 -7.74 -0.97
N ASP A 9 4.43 -6.98 -0.19
CA ASP A 9 4.52 -7.17 1.26
C ASP A 9 3.16 -6.82 1.90
N PRO A 10 2.44 -7.80 2.49
CA PRO A 10 1.14 -7.56 3.09
C PRO A 10 1.20 -6.63 4.29
N ASP A 11 2.38 -6.47 4.90
CA ASP A 11 2.60 -5.62 6.07
C ASP A 11 3.26 -4.27 5.70
N LEU A 12 3.39 -3.93 4.40
CA LEU A 12 3.92 -2.64 3.95
C LEU A 12 3.06 -1.49 4.50
N PRO A 13 3.60 -0.62 5.38
CA PRO A 13 2.83 0.48 5.93
C PRO A 13 2.38 1.46 4.83
N LEU A 14 1.16 1.96 4.93
CA LEU A 14 0.62 2.93 3.97
C LEU A 14 1.48 4.20 3.91
N SER A 15 2.07 4.62 5.02
CA SER A 15 3.01 5.76 5.02
C SER A 15 4.26 5.50 4.15
N GLU A 16 4.79 4.27 4.15
CA GLU A 16 5.92 3.87 3.31
C GLU A 16 5.49 3.71 1.84
N LEU A 17 4.30 3.15 1.61
CA LEU A 17 3.68 3.06 0.29
C LEU A 17 3.60 4.44 -0.37
N PHE A 18 3.01 5.43 0.31
CA PHE A 18 2.85 6.79 -0.22
C PHE A 18 4.18 7.52 -0.39
N ASN A 19 5.17 7.25 0.46
CA ASN A 19 6.51 7.83 0.32
C ASN A 19 7.27 7.24 -0.88
N ALA A 20 7.07 5.95 -1.18
CA ALA A 20 7.71 5.28 -2.31
C ALA A 20 7.00 5.52 -3.66
N TRP A 21 5.68 5.73 -3.61
CA TRP A 21 4.78 5.94 -4.75
C TRP A 21 3.69 6.97 -4.41
N PRO A 22 4.00 8.28 -4.46
CA PRO A 22 3.03 9.34 -4.17
C PRO A 22 1.78 9.29 -5.06
N GLU A 23 1.88 8.76 -6.27
CA GLU A 23 0.76 8.60 -7.21
C GLU A 23 -0.32 7.63 -6.67
N MET A 24 0.06 6.69 -5.80
CA MET A 24 -0.90 5.80 -5.15
C MET A 24 -1.81 6.56 -4.18
N ALA A 25 -1.32 7.62 -3.53
CA ALA A 25 -2.14 8.44 -2.65
C ALA A 25 -3.35 9.05 -3.39
N THR A 26 -3.21 9.34 -4.68
CA THR A 26 -4.30 9.83 -5.52
C THR A 26 -5.45 8.83 -5.62
N VAL A 27 -5.16 7.52 -5.74
CA VAL A 27 -6.21 6.48 -5.80
C VAL A 27 -7.02 6.43 -4.51
N PHE A 28 -6.36 6.54 -3.36
CA PHE A 28 -7.02 6.60 -2.05
C PHE A 28 -7.91 7.86 -1.95
N LEU A 29 -7.41 9.01 -2.39
CA LEU A 29 -8.17 10.26 -2.37
C LEU A 29 -9.38 10.25 -3.32
N GLU A 30 -9.23 9.69 -4.53
CA GLU A 30 -10.31 9.50 -5.51
C GLU A 30 -11.43 8.62 -4.94
N ARG A 31 -11.06 7.62 -4.12
CA ARG A 31 -12.00 6.77 -3.36
C ARG A 31 -12.48 7.39 -2.03
N ARG A 32 -12.11 8.64 -1.73
CA ARG A 32 -12.44 9.37 -0.48
C ARG A 32 -11.93 8.69 0.80
N MET A 33 -10.86 7.91 0.70
CA MET A 33 -10.20 7.30 1.85
C MET A 33 -9.30 8.32 2.56
N LEU A 34 -9.26 8.26 3.89
CA LEU A 34 -8.50 9.20 4.73
C LEU A 34 -7.03 8.82 4.92
N CYS A 35 -6.62 7.64 4.42
CA CYS A 35 -5.31 7.05 4.71
C CYS A 35 -4.11 7.97 4.44
N PRO A 36 -4.02 8.74 3.33
CA PRO A 36 -2.86 9.60 3.07
C PRO A 36 -2.60 10.70 4.12
N GLY A 37 -3.63 11.12 4.86
CA GLY A 37 -3.53 12.15 5.90
C GLY A 37 -3.73 11.63 7.32
N CYS A 38 -3.95 10.33 7.50
CA CYS A 38 -4.24 9.75 8.80
C CYS A 38 -2.97 9.56 9.63
N PRO A 39 -2.92 10.00 10.90
CA PRO A 39 -1.74 9.79 11.77
C PRO A 39 -1.47 8.30 12.04
N ILE A 40 -2.43 7.41 11.78
CA ILE A 40 -2.31 5.97 11.96
C ILE A 40 -1.74 5.26 10.71
N ALA A 41 -1.58 5.95 9.58
CA ALA A 41 -1.04 5.36 8.34
C ALA A 41 0.30 4.60 8.48
N PRO A 42 1.21 4.94 9.42
CA PRO A 42 2.42 4.15 9.68
C PRO A 42 2.18 2.76 10.29
N PHE A 43 0.95 2.43 10.69
CA PHE A 43 0.61 1.20 11.40
C PHE A 43 -0.40 0.31 10.66
N HIS A 44 -0.90 0.74 9.51
CA HIS A 44 -1.86 0.01 8.69
C HIS A 44 -1.23 -0.25 7.32
N ALA A 45 -1.51 -1.41 6.74
CA ALA A 45 -1.14 -1.79 5.39
C ALA A 45 -2.37 -1.79 4.45
N ILE A 46 -2.17 -2.14 3.18
CA ILE A 46 -3.25 -2.26 2.19
C ILE A 46 -4.39 -3.18 2.69
N PRO A 47 -4.14 -4.39 3.25
CA PRO A 47 -5.21 -5.24 3.77
C PRO A 47 -6.05 -4.56 4.85
N ASP A 48 -5.41 -3.83 5.77
CA ASP A 48 -6.13 -3.14 6.86
C ASP A 48 -7.04 -2.03 6.30
N ALA A 49 -6.61 -1.33 5.23
CA ALA A 49 -7.44 -0.35 4.55
C ALA A 49 -8.59 -1.00 3.76
N CYS A 50 -8.34 -2.15 3.12
CA CYS A 50 -9.40 -2.89 2.44
C CYS A 50 -10.47 -3.37 3.43
N LEU A 51 -10.07 -3.85 4.60
CA LEU A 51 -11.00 -4.23 5.67
C LEU A 51 -11.80 -3.03 6.20
N GLU A 52 -11.15 -1.89 6.45
CA GLU A 52 -11.80 -0.68 7.00
C GLU A 52 -12.83 -0.07 6.03
N TYR A 53 -12.56 -0.14 4.72
CA TYR A 53 -13.40 0.48 3.69
C TYR A 53 -14.23 -0.53 2.88
N ASP A 54 -14.32 -1.79 3.31
CA ASP A 54 -15.06 -2.87 2.65
C ASP A 54 -14.70 -3.02 1.15
N LEU A 55 -13.40 -3.16 0.87
CA LEU A 55 -12.85 -3.28 -0.48
C LEU A 55 -12.34 -4.71 -0.74
N ASP A 56 -12.51 -5.16 -1.99
CA ASP A 56 -11.80 -6.32 -2.50
C ASP A 56 -10.31 -5.98 -2.66
N GLU A 57 -9.43 -6.69 -1.92
CA GLU A 57 -8.01 -6.40 -1.88
C GLU A 57 -7.33 -6.63 -3.23
N ASP A 58 -7.66 -7.72 -3.92
CA ASP A 58 -7.05 -8.08 -5.21
C ASP A 58 -7.39 -7.02 -6.28
N ALA A 59 -8.65 -6.61 -6.36
CA ALA A 59 -9.10 -5.56 -7.27
C ALA A 59 -8.45 -4.20 -6.93
N PHE A 60 -8.32 -3.88 -5.65
CA PHE A 60 -7.71 -2.63 -5.23
C PHE A 60 -6.22 -2.59 -5.52
N ARG A 61 -5.49 -3.69 -5.29
CA ARG A 61 -4.07 -3.81 -5.68
C ARG A 61 -3.90 -3.66 -7.19
N ALA A 62 -4.74 -4.30 -8.00
CA ALA A 62 -4.68 -4.16 -9.45
C ALA A 62 -4.87 -2.70 -9.92
N GLU A 63 -5.75 -1.93 -9.26
CA GLU A 63 -5.92 -0.51 -9.53
C GLU A 63 -4.68 0.32 -9.16
N LEU A 64 -4.08 0.05 -8.00
CA LEU A 64 -2.83 0.69 -7.58
C LEU A 64 -1.69 0.41 -8.56
N GLU A 65 -1.57 -0.83 -9.03
CA GLU A 65 -0.60 -1.22 -10.05
C GLU A 65 -0.84 -0.50 -11.38
N ALA A 66 -2.09 -0.38 -11.81
CA ALA A 66 -2.45 0.33 -13.03
C ALA A 66 -2.13 1.83 -12.96
N ARG A 67 -2.16 2.43 -11.76
CA ARG A 67 -1.76 3.82 -11.53
C ARG A 67 -0.25 4.01 -11.42
N ALA A 68 0.49 2.93 -11.18
CA ALA A 68 1.92 3.00 -10.98
C ALA A 68 2.64 3.39 -12.28
N GLY A 69 3.48 4.42 -12.22
CA GLY A 69 4.18 4.97 -13.38
C GLY A 69 5.28 4.07 -13.94
N PRO A 70 5.94 4.49 -15.05
CA PRO A 70 7.03 3.74 -15.66
C PRO A 70 8.17 3.50 -14.65
N GLY A 71 8.51 2.22 -14.42
CA GLY A 71 9.55 1.81 -13.46
C GLY A 71 9.02 1.26 -12.12
N PHE A 72 7.70 1.14 -11.96
CA PHE A 72 7.12 0.27 -10.93
C PHE A 72 7.46 -1.20 -11.22
N ARG A 73 7.90 -1.91 -10.20
CA ARG A 73 8.10 -3.37 -10.22
C ARG A 73 7.55 -3.89 -8.91
N THR A 74 6.61 -4.83 -8.99
CA THR A 74 6.24 -5.63 -7.82
C THR A 74 7.51 -6.33 -7.33
N GLY A 75 7.70 -6.41 -6.02
CA GLY A 75 8.88 -7.07 -5.49
C GLY A 75 8.77 -8.57 -5.79
N ARG A 76 9.90 -9.18 -6.13
CA ARG A 76 9.99 -10.63 -6.21
C ARG A 76 9.61 -11.18 -4.83
N ARG A 77 8.42 -11.78 -4.71
CA ARG A 77 7.85 -12.44 -3.52
C ARG A 77 8.93 -12.80 -2.51
N SER A 78 9.20 -11.90 -1.56
CA SER A 78 10.03 -12.24 -0.41
C SER A 78 9.08 -12.88 0.61
N ALA A 79 9.46 -14.04 1.15
CA ALA A 79 8.67 -14.84 2.07
C ALA A 79 8.04 -13.99 3.20
N PRO A 80 6.84 -14.37 3.70
CA PRO A 80 6.09 -13.54 4.64
C PRO A 80 6.95 -13.25 5.87
N ARG A 81 7.22 -11.96 6.12
CA ARG A 81 7.67 -11.52 7.43
C ARG A 81 6.45 -11.61 8.31
N GLY A 82 6.36 -12.68 9.10
CA GLY A 82 5.21 -12.90 9.97
C GLY A 82 4.95 -11.65 10.82
N ARG A 83 3.69 -11.21 10.82
CA ARG A 83 3.11 -10.19 11.69
C ARG A 83 3.57 -10.41 13.13
N ALA A 84 4.63 -9.70 13.51
CA ALA A 84 5.15 -9.71 14.85
C ALA A 84 4.26 -8.76 15.68
N ASP A 85 3.70 -9.31 16.75
CA ASP A 85 3.21 -8.60 17.95
C ASP A 85 2.30 -7.36 17.75
N ARG A 86 0.98 -7.61 17.81
CA ARG A 86 0.01 -6.64 18.34
C ARG A 86 -0.71 -7.23 19.54
#